data_AF-A0A972UT64-F1
#
_entry.id   AF-A0A972UT64-F1
#
_cell.length_a   1.000
_cell.length_b   1.000
_cell.length_c   1.000
_cell.angle_alpha   90.00
_cell.angle_beta   90.00
_cell.angle_gamma   90.00
#
_symmetry.space_group_name_H-M   'P 1'
#
loop_
_entity.id
_entity.type
_entity.pdbx_description
1 polymer ?
#
loop_
_entity_poly.entity_id
_entity_poly.type
_entity_poly.pdbx_seq_one_letter_code
_entity_poly.pdbx_strand_id
1 'polypeptide(L)'
;MEEKALQTQIAELNQKVDLLLEYVNQQRLKTNQLEDLVSDLSIVGKDVYDTAVEELDNRMVEIDLDEVKGLVLRVLRNIGNMNQFLETFESMNDLFRDASPIFNEVIIDFTKKMHELDQKGYFEFFKETGLIFDNIITHYTPKDVRELADNVVTIMETVRSATQPEMMNALNNGLKIYGSIETENVPEYSIFKVMREMNKPEMKRALGFFVTFMKNMSAEVNK
;
A
#
# COMPACT_ATOMS: atom_id res chain seq x y z
N MET A 1 3.28 43.00 58.72
CA MET A 1 2.46 42.60 57.55
C MET A 1 2.75 41.17 57.13
N GLU A 2 3.99 40.69 57.23
CA GLU A 2 4.37 39.30 56.90
C GLU A 2 3.66 38.23 57.76
N GLU A 3 3.51 38.45 59.06
CA GLU A 3 2.86 37.49 59.96
C GLU A 3 1.38 37.22 59.62
N LYS A 4 0.68 38.25 59.13
CA LYS A 4 -0.71 38.15 58.67
C LYS A 4 -0.81 37.38 57.35
N ALA A 5 0.14 37.58 56.44
CA ALA A 5 0.21 36.83 55.18
C ALA A 5 0.54 35.35 55.42
N LEU A 6 1.40 35.06 56.40
CA LEU A 6 1.77 33.70 56.80
C LEU A 6 0.58 32.96 57.43
N GLN A 7 -0.21 33.62 58.27
CA GLN A 7 -1.45 33.06 58.83
C GLN A 7 -2.49 32.77 57.75
N THR A 8 -2.65 33.64 56.76
CA THR A 8 -3.55 33.38 55.62
C THR A 8 -3.10 32.18 54.80
N GLN A 9 -1.80 32.05 54.53
CA GLN A 9 -1.26 30.88 53.82
C GLN A 9 -1.46 29.58 54.59
N ILE A 10 -1.29 29.59 55.92
CA ILE A 10 -1.55 28.42 56.77
C ILE A 10 -3.04 28.04 56.75
N ALA A 11 -3.94 29.03 56.78
CA ALA A 11 -5.37 28.79 56.70
C ALA A 11 -5.78 28.18 55.35
N GLU A 12 -5.24 28.69 54.24
CA GLU A 12 -5.46 28.11 52.91
C GLU A 12 -4.87 26.70 52.78
N LEU A 13 -3.72 26.45 53.42
CA LEU A 13 -3.09 25.13 53.43
C LEU A 13 -3.95 24.11 54.19
N ASN A 14 -4.47 24.47 55.37
CA ASN A 14 -5.37 23.63 56.14
C ASN A 14 -6.62 23.29 55.34
N GLN A 15 -7.20 24.27 54.65
CA GLN A 15 -8.39 24.04 53.82
C GLN A 15 -8.12 23.10 52.65
N LYS A 16 -6.93 23.17 52.03
CA LYS A 16 -6.49 22.23 51.00
C LYS A 16 -6.23 20.83 51.57
N VAL A 17 -5.67 20.74 52.77
CA VAL A 17 -5.44 19.47 53.48
C VAL A 17 -6.77 18.80 53.83
N ASP A 18 -7.77 19.55 54.27
CA ASP A 18 -9.12 19.04 54.55
C ASP A 18 -9.79 18.52 53.27
N LEU A 19 -9.65 19.24 52.15
CA LEU A 19 -10.16 18.78 50.85
C LEU A 19 -9.49 17.48 50.37
N LEU A 20 -8.18 17.34 50.59
CA LEU A 20 -7.44 16.12 50.27
C LEU A 20 -7.84 14.97 51.20
N LEU A 21 -8.03 15.22 52.49
CA LEU A 21 -8.50 14.22 53.45
C LEU A 21 -9.90 13.72 53.08
N GLU A 22 -10.79 14.59 52.64
CA GLU A 22 -12.13 14.22 52.16
C GLU A 22 -12.05 13.32 50.91
N TYR A 23 -11.21 13.70 49.93
CA TYR A 23 -10.98 12.88 48.73
C TYR A 23 -10.38 11.51 49.06
N VAL A 24 -9.41 11.47 49.97
CA VAL A 24 -8.78 10.22 50.43
C VAL A 24 -9.78 9.34 51.17
N ASN A 25 -10.66 9.91 52.00
CA ASN A 25 -11.72 9.16 52.67
C ASN A 25 -12.73 8.57 51.69
N GLN A 26 -13.19 9.34 50.69
CA GLN A 26 -14.08 8.85 49.65
C GLN A 26 -13.43 7.72 48.83
N GLN A 27 -12.14 7.84 48.54
CA GLN A 27 -11.40 6.79 47.85
C GLN A 27 -11.28 5.51 48.70
N ARG A 28 -11.04 5.66 50.02
CA ARG A 28 -11.00 4.52 50.96
C ARG A 28 -12.34 3.80 51.05
N LEU A 29 -13.45 4.53 51.08
CA LEU A 29 -14.80 3.94 51.13
C LEU A 29 -15.11 3.09 49.88
N LYS A 30 -14.69 3.53 48.69
CA LYS A 30 -14.82 2.74 47.46
C LYS A 30 -13.98 1.46 47.49
N THR A 31 -12.77 1.51 48.07
CA THR A 31 -11.93 0.31 48.23
C THR A 31 -12.56 -0.70 49.19
N ASN A 32 -13.16 -0.24 50.30
CA ASN A 32 -13.82 -1.12 51.26
C ASN A 32 -15.05 -1.82 50.65
N GLN A 33 -15.83 -1.13 49.80
CA GLN A 33 -16.97 -1.74 49.10
C GLN A 33 -16.55 -2.85 48.12
N LEU A 34 -15.35 -2.75 47.53
CA LEU A 34 -14.79 -3.82 46.70
C LEU A 34 -14.35 -5.02 47.54
N GLU A 35 -13.77 -4.80 48.73
CA GLU A 35 -13.40 -5.89 49.65
C GLU A 35 -14.63 -6.65 50.16
N ASP A 36 -15.72 -5.95 50.50
CA ASP A 36 -16.98 -6.59 50.90
C ASP A 36 -17.59 -7.41 49.75
N LEU A 37 -17.59 -6.89 48.52
CA LEU A 37 -18.09 -7.61 47.35
C LEU A 37 -17.25 -8.87 47.05
N VAL A 38 -15.92 -8.80 47.24
CA VAL A 38 -15.02 -9.96 47.12
C VAL A 38 -15.31 -10.99 48.20
N SER A 39 -15.58 -10.54 49.43
CA SER A 39 -15.95 -11.41 50.55
C SER A 39 -17.27 -12.13 50.29
N ASP A 40 -18.30 -11.43 49.80
CA ASP A 40 -19.61 -12.01 49.51
C ASP A 40 -19.57 -12.97 48.30
N LEU A 41 -18.76 -12.66 47.27
CA LEU A 41 -18.50 -13.56 46.15
C LEU A 41 -17.84 -14.88 46.57
N SER A 42 -17.02 -14.85 47.63
CA SER A 42 -16.35 -16.07 48.13
C SER A 42 -17.32 -17.11 48.71
N ILE A 43 -18.49 -16.66 49.18
CA ILE A 43 -19.51 -17.52 49.78
C ILE A 43 -20.31 -18.24 48.70
N VAL A 44 -20.71 -17.54 47.63
CA VAL A 44 -21.46 -18.09 46.49
C VAL A 44 -20.54 -18.86 45.54
N GLY A 45 -19.26 -18.52 45.48
CA GLY A 45 -18.28 -19.16 44.60
C GLY A 45 -18.08 -20.65 44.84
N LYS A 46 -18.43 -21.18 46.02
CA LYS A 46 -18.24 -22.59 46.36
C LYS A 46 -19.14 -23.53 45.55
N ASP A 47 -20.41 -23.18 45.36
CA ASP A 47 -21.36 -24.01 44.60
C ASP A 47 -21.09 -23.94 43.09
N VAL A 48 -20.64 -22.78 42.60
CA VAL A 48 -20.19 -22.59 41.22
C VAL A 48 -18.89 -23.33 40.96
N TYR A 49 -17.99 -23.37 41.94
CA TYR A 49 -16.74 -24.12 41.90
C TYR A 49 -16.99 -25.62 41.77
N ASP A 50 -17.85 -26.20 42.62
CA ASP A 50 -18.13 -27.64 42.58
C ASP A 50 -18.71 -28.05 41.21
N THR A 51 -19.58 -27.22 40.64
CA THR A 51 -20.17 -27.43 39.30
C THR A 51 -19.14 -27.27 38.17
N ALA A 52 -18.28 -26.24 38.24
CA ALA A 52 -17.26 -25.99 37.23
C ALA A 52 -16.18 -27.07 37.23
N VAL A 53 -15.72 -27.52 38.39
CA VAL A 53 -14.75 -28.62 38.52
C VAL A 53 -15.33 -29.90 37.91
N GLU A 54 -16.60 -30.22 38.17
CA GLU A 54 -17.25 -31.40 37.58
C GLU A 54 -17.37 -31.32 36.03
N GLU A 55 -17.64 -30.14 35.47
CA GLU A 55 -17.68 -29.94 34.01
C GLU A 55 -16.29 -29.86 33.34
N LEU A 56 -15.27 -29.36 34.05
CA LEU A 56 -13.92 -29.14 33.55
C LEU A 56 -13.05 -30.39 33.65
N ASP A 57 -13.26 -31.22 34.68
CA ASP A 57 -12.62 -32.54 34.81
C ASP A 57 -13.07 -33.45 33.66
N ASN A 58 -14.32 -33.31 33.21
CA ASN A 58 -14.84 -33.94 31.98
C ASN A 58 -14.17 -33.44 30.67
N ARG A 59 -13.41 -32.33 30.71
CA ARG A 59 -12.70 -31.75 29.55
C ARG A 59 -11.18 -31.69 29.72
N MET A 60 -10.60 -32.28 30.77
CA MET A 60 -9.15 -32.22 31.11
C MET A 60 -8.59 -30.80 31.18
N VAL A 61 -9.36 -29.84 31.70
CA VAL A 61 -8.85 -28.48 31.92
C VAL A 61 -8.50 -28.32 33.40
N GLU A 62 -7.21 -28.32 33.72
CA GLU A 62 -6.73 -27.97 35.07
C GLU A 62 -6.89 -26.46 35.27
N ILE A 63 -7.79 -26.08 36.18
CA ILE A 63 -7.97 -24.69 36.60
C ILE A 63 -7.32 -24.50 37.97
N ASP A 64 -6.31 -23.64 38.04
CA ASP A 64 -5.72 -23.21 39.30
C ASP A 64 -6.62 -22.15 39.98
N LEU A 65 -7.07 -22.47 41.19
CA LEU A 65 -7.90 -21.62 42.05
C LEU A 65 -7.27 -20.25 42.33
N ASP A 66 -5.95 -20.20 42.50
CA ASP A 66 -5.23 -18.95 42.77
C ASP A 66 -5.16 -18.07 41.51
N GLU A 67 -5.07 -18.67 40.33
CA GLU A 67 -5.13 -17.95 39.05
C GLU A 67 -6.52 -17.37 38.79
N VAL A 68 -7.58 -18.14 39.03
CA VAL A 68 -8.97 -17.65 38.89
C VAL A 68 -9.25 -16.50 39.83
N LYS A 69 -8.86 -16.62 41.10
CA LYS A 69 -9.01 -15.54 42.09
C LYS A 69 -8.23 -14.29 41.65
N GLY A 70 -7.01 -14.49 41.14
CA GLY A 70 -6.20 -13.41 40.58
C GLY A 70 -6.86 -12.74 39.38
N LEU A 71 -7.54 -13.50 38.52
CA LEU A 71 -8.27 -13.01 37.35
C LEU A 71 -9.52 -12.22 37.76
N VAL A 72 -10.31 -12.75 38.70
CA VAL A 72 -11.47 -12.05 39.28
C VAL A 72 -11.04 -10.73 39.91
N LEU A 73 -9.97 -10.73 40.72
CA LEU A 73 -9.43 -9.51 41.32
C LEU A 73 -8.93 -8.52 40.27
N ARG A 74 -8.29 -8.99 39.19
CA ARG A 74 -7.88 -8.13 38.06
C ARG A 74 -9.08 -7.52 37.34
N VAL A 75 -10.16 -8.28 37.14
CA VAL A 75 -11.40 -7.78 36.54
C VAL A 75 -12.02 -6.72 37.44
N LEU A 76 -12.22 -7.03 38.73
CA LEU A 76 -12.78 -6.10 39.72
C LEU A 76 -11.96 -4.80 39.82
N ARG A 77 -10.63 -4.91 39.87
CA ARG A 77 -9.72 -3.76 39.91
C ARG A 77 -9.77 -2.92 38.63
N ASN A 78 -10.14 -3.51 37.49
CA ASN A 78 -10.21 -2.85 36.20
C ASN A 78 -11.65 -2.53 35.75
N ILE A 79 -12.66 -2.64 36.61
CA ILE A 79 -14.06 -2.31 36.26
C ILE A 79 -14.17 -0.90 35.68
N GLY A 80 -13.43 0.08 36.22
CA GLY A 80 -13.41 1.44 35.67
C GLY A 80 -12.94 1.51 34.22
N ASN A 81 -11.90 0.76 33.87
CA ASN A 81 -11.40 0.66 32.49
C ASN A 81 -12.40 -0.06 31.58
N MET A 82 -13.11 -1.07 32.10
CA MET A 82 -14.14 -1.77 31.36
C MET A 82 -15.37 -0.89 31.10
N ASN A 83 -15.79 -0.09 32.07
CA ASN A 83 -16.88 0.88 31.89
C ASN A 83 -16.51 1.91 30.81
N GLN A 84 -15.29 2.46 30.88
CA GLN A 84 -14.84 3.41 29.86
C GLN A 84 -14.73 2.77 28.46
N PHE A 85 -14.35 1.50 28.39
CA PHE A 85 -14.38 0.73 27.14
C PHE A 85 -15.81 0.56 26.61
N LEU A 86 -16.77 0.22 27.48
CA LEU A 86 -18.17 0.06 27.11
C LEU A 86 -18.80 1.38 26.64
N GLU A 87 -18.51 2.49 27.31
CA GLU A 87 -18.92 3.84 26.88
C GLU A 87 -18.32 4.22 25.51
N THR A 88 -17.06 3.88 25.29
CA THR A 88 -16.40 4.08 23.99
C THR A 88 -17.04 3.20 22.92
N PHE A 89 -17.38 1.96 23.26
CA PHE A 89 -18.03 1.02 22.36
C PHE A 89 -19.45 1.47 22.00
N GLU A 90 -20.21 1.99 22.96
CA GLU A 90 -21.52 2.61 22.74
C GLU A 90 -21.39 3.81 21.80
N SER A 91 -20.43 4.70 22.04
CA SER A 91 -20.14 5.85 21.18
C SER A 91 -19.74 5.45 19.76
N MET A 92 -18.96 4.37 19.60
CA MET A 92 -18.63 3.81 18.28
C MET A 92 -19.86 3.24 17.59
N ASN A 93 -20.70 2.51 18.33
CA ASN A 93 -21.93 1.94 17.80
C ASN A 93 -22.93 3.03 17.36
N ASP A 94 -23.04 4.12 18.12
CA ASP A 94 -23.83 5.29 17.75
C ASP A 94 -23.27 5.97 16.50
N LEU A 95 -21.95 6.17 16.42
CA LEU A 95 -21.30 6.64 15.20
C LEU A 95 -21.59 5.72 14.00
N PHE A 96 -21.54 4.39 14.17
CA PHE A 96 -21.87 3.45 13.10
C PHE A 96 -23.33 3.53 12.68
N ARG A 97 -24.27 3.73 13.63
CA ARG A 97 -25.69 3.93 13.34
C ARG A 97 -25.93 5.23 12.57
N ASP A 98 -25.29 6.31 13.00
CA ASP A 98 -25.42 7.64 12.38
C ASP A 98 -24.71 7.70 11.03
N ALA A 99 -23.60 6.99 10.87
CA ALA A 99 -22.88 6.88 9.61
C ALA A 99 -23.46 5.81 8.67
N SER A 100 -24.34 4.92 9.14
CA SER A 100 -24.93 3.84 8.33
C SER A 100 -25.55 4.34 7.01
N PRO A 101 -26.32 5.45 6.99
CA PRO A 101 -26.84 6.02 5.75
C PRO A 101 -25.73 6.50 4.80
N ILE A 102 -24.68 7.13 5.33
CA ILE A 102 -23.53 7.62 4.56
C ILE A 102 -22.74 6.45 3.96
N PHE A 103 -22.52 5.39 4.74
CA PHE A 103 -21.85 4.18 4.27
C PHE A 103 -22.59 3.53 3.10
N ASN A 104 -23.92 3.48 3.15
CA ASN A 104 -24.72 2.95 2.05
C ASN A 104 -24.51 3.75 0.75
N GLU A 105 -24.53 5.09 0.83
CA GLU A 105 -24.30 5.95 -0.34
C GLU A 105 -22.87 5.81 -0.89
N VAL A 106 -21.87 5.81 -0.01
CA VAL A 106 -20.46 5.61 -0.37
C VAL A 106 -20.23 4.24 -1.03
N ILE A 107 -20.83 3.17 -0.51
CA ILE A 107 -20.73 1.83 -1.10
C ILE A 107 -21.38 1.81 -2.48
N ILE A 108 -22.54 2.46 -2.66
CA ILE A 108 -23.22 2.53 -3.95
C ILE A 108 -22.38 3.30 -4.96
N ASP A 109 -21.83 4.45 -4.59
CA ASP A 109 -21.00 5.26 -5.49
C ASP A 109 -19.66 4.60 -5.81
N PHE A 110 -19.05 3.94 -4.83
CA PHE A 110 -17.89 3.10 -5.04
C PHE A 110 -18.21 1.97 -6.03
N THR A 111 -19.32 1.26 -5.83
CA THR A 111 -19.75 0.17 -6.71
C THR A 111 -20.02 0.67 -8.13
N LYS A 112 -20.68 1.83 -8.29
CA LYS A 112 -20.88 2.46 -9.60
C LYS A 112 -19.56 2.81 -10.27
N LYS A 113 -18.61 3.42 -9.55
CA LYS A 113 -17.28 3.73 -10.09
C LYS A 113 -16.52 2.47 -10.49
N MET A 114 -16.55 1.43 -9.65
CA MET A 114 -15.93 0.15 -9.97
C MET A 114 -16.56 -0.49 -11.20
N HIS A 115 -17.89 -0.44 -11.31
CA HIS A 115 -18.58 -0.92 -12.50
C HIS A 115 -18.24 -0.10 -13.76
N GLU A 116 -18.10 1.22 -13.65
CA GLU A 116 -17.67 2.08 -14.75
C GLU A 116 -16.24 1.75 -15.20
N LEU A 117 -15.33 1.50 -14.24
CA LEU A 117 -13.96 1.06 -14.53
C LEU A 117 -13.96 -0.29 -15.24
N ASP A 118 -14.80 -1.23 -14.79
CA ASP A 118 -14.97 -2.54 -15.41
C ASP A 118 -15.51 -2.42 -16.85
N GLN A 119 -16.60 -1.68 -17.06
CA GLN A 119 -17.19 -1.45 -18.39
C GLN A 119 -16.21 -0.78 -19.36
N LYS A 120 -15.36 0.12 -18.88
CA LYS A 120 -14.31 0.76 -19.67
C LYS A 120 -13.11 -0.16 -19.93
N GLY A 121 -13.12 -1.38 -19.40
CA GLY A 121 -12.07 -2.38 -19.60
C GLY A 121 -10.81 -2.14 -18.77
N TYR A 122 -10.85 -1.31 -17.73
CA TYR A 122 -9.66 -1.05 -16.90
C TYR A 122 -9.16 -2.31 -16.21
N PHE A 123 -10.05 -3.15 -15.67
CA PHE A 123 -9.62 -4.39 -15.01
C PHE A 123 -9.00 -5.38 -15.98
N GLU A 124 -9.56 -5.52 -17.18
CA GLU A 124 -8.98 -6.35 -18.24
C GLU A 124 -7.62 -5.80 -18.67
N PHE A 125 -7.51 -4.49 -18.91
CA PHE A 125 -6.23 -3.84 -19.22
C PHE A 125 -5.18 -4.06 -18.13
N PHE A 126 -5.54 -3.88 -16.85
CA PHE A 126 -4.62 -4.10 -15.73
C PHE A 126 -4.21 -5.57 -15.61
N LYS A 127 -5.14 -6.50 -15.84
CA LYS A 127 -4.86 -7.93 -15.84
C LYS A 127 -3.87 -8.30 -16.94
N GLU A 128 -4.12 -7.87 -18.18
CA GLU A 128 -3.25 -8.14 -19.32
C GLU A 128 -1.88 -7.46 -19.15
N THR A 129 -1.86 -6.23 -18.63
CA THR A 129 -0.61 -5.54 -18.29
C THR A 129 0.16 -6.26 -17.19
N GLY A 130 -0.54 -6.83 -16.20
CA GLY A 130 0.06 -7.68 -15.18
C GLY A 130 0.76 -8.91 -15.77
N LEU A 131 0.16 -9.55 -16.78
CA LEU A 131 0.80 -10.66 -17.50
C LEU A 131 2.06 -10.22 -18.26
N ILE A 132 2.06 -9.02 -18.83
CA ILE A 132 3.26 -8.45 -19.45
C ILE A 132 4.36 -8.29 -18.39
N PHE A 133 4.05 -7.71 -17.23
CA PHE A 133 5.01 -7.57 -16.14
C PHE A 133 5.50 -8.91 -15.60
N ASP A 134 4.62 -9.89 -15.45
CA ASP A 134 4.98 -11.24 -14.99
C ASP A 134 5.95 -11.93 -15.95
N ASN A 135 5.70 -11.83 -17.27
CA ASN A 135 6.60 -12.32 -18.29
C ASN A 135 7.96 -11.60 -18.25
N ILE A 136 7.98 -10.29 -18.02
CA ILE A 136 9.21 -9.52 -17.86
C ILE A 136 9.97 -9.98 -16.61
N ILE A 137 9.32 -10.05 -15.44
CA ILE A 137 9.97 -10.43 -14.18
C ILE A 137 10.47 -11.88 -14.20
N THR A 138 9.77 -12.77 -14.92
CA THR A 138 10.17 -14.18 -15.04
C THR A 138 11.38 -14.37 -15.95
N HIS A 139 11.54 -13.52 -16.98
CA HIS A 139 12.65 -13.64 -17.95
C HIS A 139 13.83 -12.73 -17.65
N TYR A 140 13.61 -11.60 -16.99
CA TYR A 140 14.64 -10.61 -16.66
C TYR A 140 14.98 -10.68 -15.18
N THR A 141 16.26 -10.74 -14.89
CA THR A 141 16.74 -10.67 -13.51
C THR A 141 16.59 -9.25 -12.97
N PRO A 142 16.60 -9.06 -11.63
CA PRO A 142 16.60 -7.71 -11.04
C PRO A 142 17.74 -6.82 -11.51
N LYS A 143 18.86 -7.42 -11.95
CA LYS A 143 19.99 -6.70 -12.55
C LYS A 143 19.61 -6.14 -13.93
N ASP A 144 18.95 -6.93 -14.77
CA ASP A 144 18.54 -6.52 -16.11
C ASP A 144 17.52 -5.37 -16.04
N VAL A 145 16.57 -5.45 -15.09
CA VAL A 145 15.60 -4.36 -14.85
C VAL A 145 16.31 -3.07 -14.41
N ARG A 146 17.38 -3.17 -13.64
CA ARG A 146 18.18 -2.02 -13.21
C ARG A 146 18.95 -1.40 -14.37
N GLU A 147 19.60 -2.21 -15.20
CA GLU A 147 20.26 -1.74 -16.42
C GLU A 147 19.27 -1.08 -17.40
N LEU A 148 18.04 -1.61 -17.52
CA LEU A 148 16.97 -0.98 -18.29
C LEU A 148 16.54 0.36 -17.71
N ALA A 149 16.38 0.44 -16.38
CA ALA A 149 16.02 1.68 -15.70
C ALA A 149 17.11 2.76 -15.88
N ASP A 150 18.38 2.38 -15.80
CA ASP A 150 19.50 3.30 -15.98
C ASP A 150 19.57 3.83 -17.43
N ASN A 151 19.15 3.04 -18.41
CA ASN A 151 19.14 3.41 -19.83
C ASN A 151 17.78 3.89 -20.35
N VAL A 152 16.76 4.02 -19.48
CA VAL A 152 15.39 4.31 -19.91
C VAL A 152 15.30 5.64 -20.67
N VAL A 153 16.08 6.65 -20.27
CA VAL A 153 16.11 7.96 -20.95
C VAL A 153 16.63 7.81 -22.38
N THR A 154 17.75 7.11 -22.57
CA THR A 154 18.34 6.86 -23.90
C THR A 154 17.40 6.05 -24.80
N ILE A 155 16.73 5.04 -24.25
CA ILE A 155 15.72 4.26 -24.99
C ILE A 155 14.57 5.18 -25.41
N MET A 156 14.04 6.00 -24.51
CA MET A 156 12.94 6.93 -24.81
C MET A 156 13.34 8.01 -25.83
N GLU A 157 14.57 8.53 -25.76
CA GLU A 157 15.11 9.45 -26.76
C GLU A 157 15.30 8.80 -28.12
N THR A 158 15.71 7.53 -28.15
CA THR A 158 15.83 6.74 -29.37
C THR A 158 14.47 6.50 -30.00
N VAL A 159 13.47 6.09 -29.20
CA VAL A 159 12.09 5.92 -29.66
C VAL A 159 11.54 7.25 -30.18
N ARG A 160 11.74 8.35 -29.44
CA ARG A 160 11.34 9.69 -29.88
C ARG A 160 11.98 10.05 -31.22
N SER A 161 13.29 9.84 -31.36
CA SER A 161 14.04 10.11 -32.61
C SER A 161 13.53 9.24 -33.76
N ALA A 162 13.24 7.96 -33.51
CA ALA A 162 12.71 7.04 -34.50
C ALA A 162 11.29 7.43 -34.96
N THR A 163 10.48 7.97 -34.04
CA THR A 163 9.11 8.45 -34.34
C THR A 163 9.07 9.86 -34.96
N GLN A 164 10.22 10.50 -35.22
CA GLN A 164 10.26 11.78 -35.92
C GLN A 164 9.70 11.61 -37.35
N PRO A 165 8.98 12.63 -37.90
CA PRO A 165 8.34 12.54 -39.20
C PRO A 165 9.29 12.10 -40.33
N GLU A 166 10.51 12.62 -40.34
CA GLU A 166 11.53 12.33 -41.35
C GLU A 166 11.92 10.84 -41.34
N MET A 167 12.15 10.27 -40.15
CA MET A 167 12.52 8.87 -39.97
C MET A 167 11.35 7.93 -40.28
N MET A 168 10.15 8.26 -39.79
CA MET A 168 8.93 7.48 -40.10
C MET A 168 8.64 7.46 -41.60
N ASN A 169 8.81 8.59 -42.29
CA ASN A 169 8.65 8.65 -43.74
C ASN A 169 9.72 7.81 -44.45
N ALA A 170 10.98 7.86 -44.01
CA ALA A 170 12.05 7.02 -44.57
C ALA A 170 11.75 5.53 -44.39
N LEU A 171 11.31 5.11 -43.19
CA LEU A 171 10.92 3.72 -42.89
C LEU A 171 9.73 3.27 -43.74
N ASN A 172 8.67 4.07 -43.82
CA ASN A 172 7.49 3.77 -44.64
C ASN A 172 7.84 3.63 -46.13
N ASN A 173 8.67 4.54 -46.65
CA ASN A 173 9.15 4.48 -48.03
C ASN A 173 10.01 3.22 -48.26
N GLY A 174 10.91 2.89 -47.32
CA GLY A 174 11.72 1.67 -47.38
C GLY A 174 10.89 0.39 -47.40
N LEU A 175 9.88 0.29 -46.53
CA LEU A 175 8.95 -0.84 -46.48
C LEU A 175 8.16 -0.98 -47.79
N LYS A 176 7.70 0.15 -48.36
CA LYS A 176 6.99 0.16 -49.64
C LYS A 176 7.88 -0.30 -50.79
N ILE A 177 9.14 0.14 -50.82
CA ILE A 177 10.12 -0.27 -51.83
C ILE A 177 10.41 -1.77 -51.69
N TYR A 178 10.68 -2.26 -50.47
CA TYR A 178 10.92 -3.67 -50.20
C TYR A 178 9.75 -4.56 -50.64
N GLY A 179 8.52 -4.17 -50.31
CA GLY A 179 7.31 -4.91 -50.75
C GLY A 179 7.05 -4.84 -52.26
N SER A 180 7.68 -3.91 -52.98
CA SER A 180 7.54 -3.77 -54.43
C SER A 180 8.65 -4.45 -55.24
N ILE A 181 9.68 -4.96 -54.58
CA ILE A 181 10.75 -5.72 -55.23
C ILE A 181 10.27 -7.16 -55.38
N GLU A 182 10.17 -7.66 -56.60
CA GLU A 182 9.94 -9.08 -56.88
C GLU A 182 11.15 -9.89 -56.41
N THR A 183 11.10 -10.43 -55.19
CA THR A 183 12.20 -11.15 -54.56
C THR A 183 12.46 -12.53 -55.19
N GLU A 184 11.50 -13.05 -55.95
CA GLU A 184 11.61 -14.37 -56.60
C GLU A 184 12.31 -14.34 -57.96
N ASN A 185 12.31 -13.19 -58.66
CA ASN A 185 12.87 -13.06 -60.02
C ASN A 185 13.86 -11.90 -60.13
N VAL A 186 14.92 -11.92 -59.32
CA VAL A 186 16.00 -10.94 -59.42
C VAL A 186 16.83 -11.22 -60.69
N PRO A 187 16.95 -10.27 -61.63
CA PRO A 187 17.68 -10.50 -62.88
C PRO A 187 19.18 -10.70 -62.65
N GLU A 188 19.79 -11.65 -63.35
CA GLU A 188 21.23 -11.88 -63.29
C GLU A 188 22.02 -10.76 -64.00
N TYR A 189 23.01 -10.19 -63.30
CA TYR A 189 23.89 -9.16 -63.82
C TYR A 189 25.26 -9.73 -64.18
N SER A 190 25.69 -9.56 -65.42
CA SER A 190 27.08 -9.79 -65.82
C SER A 190 27.98 -8.61 -65.44
N ILE A 191 29.30 -8.85 -65.29
CA ILE A 191 30.28 -7.82 -64.92
C ILE A 191 30.17 -6.56 -65.82
N PHE A 192 30.00 -6.76 -67.12
CA PHE A 192 29.81 -5.64 -68.05
C PHE A 192 28.50 -4.87 -67.83
N LYS A 193 27.39 -5.59 -67.57
CA LYS A 193 26.11 -4.95 -67.23
C LYS A 193 26.23 -4.15 -65.94
N VAL A 194 26.88 -4.67 -64.90
CA VAL A 194 27.14 -3.93 -63.65
C VAL A 194 27.90 -2.63 -63.93
N MET A 195 29.00 -2.70 -64.69
CA MET A 195 29.79 -1.51 -65.03
C MET A 195 28.96 -0.46 -65.80
N ARG A 196 28.09 -0.90 -66.71
CA ARG A 196 27.17 -0.01 -67.43
C ARG A 196 26.12 0.60 -66.51
N GLU A 197 25.53 -0.19 -65.60
CA GLU A 197 24.56 0.27 -64.61
C GLU A 197 25.17 1.28 -63.62
N MET A 198 26.40 1.04 -63.15
CA MET A 198 27.11 1.97 -62.29
C MET A 198 27.36 3.34 -62.93
N ASN A 199 27.40 3.41 -64.25
CA ASN A 199 27.59 4.67 -64.97
C ASN A 199 26.29 5.47 -65.11
N LYS A 200 25.12 4.89 -64.80
CA LYS A 200 23.84 5.60 -64.88
C LYS A 200 23.74 6.73 -63.84
N PRO A 201 23.01 7.82 -64.14
CA PRO A 201 22.87 8.96 -63.23
C PRO A 201 22.33 8.58 -61.85
N GLU A 202 21.39 7.64 -61.76
CA GLU A 202 20.80 7.21 -60.49
C GLU A 202 21.83 6.51 -59.61
N MET A 203 22.62 5.59 -60.17
CA MET A 203 23.64 4.84 -59.43
C MET A 203 24.80 5.74 -58.99
N LYS A 204 25.22 6.70 -59.82
CA LYS A 204 26.20 7.72 -59.42
C LYS A 204 25.72 8.57 -58.25
N ARG A 205 24.43 8.95 -58.24
CA ARG A 205 23.82 9.67 -57.11
C ARG A 205 23.79 8.83 -55.85
N ALA A 206 23.44 7.54 -55.96
CA ALA A 206 23.45 6.60 -54.84
C ALA A 206 24.86 6.40 -54.25
N LEU A 207 25.87 6.20 -55.12
CA LEU A 207 27.27 6.12 -54.71
C LEU A 207 27.75 7.42 -54.05
N GLY A 208 27.36 8.58 -54.59
CA GLY A 208 27.67 9.88 -53.99
C GLY A 208 27.04 10.08 -52.61
N PHE A 209 25.79 9.65 -52.43
CA PHE A 209 25.13 9.61 -51.13
C PHE A 209 25.89 8.72 -50.15
N PHE A 210 26.23 7.49 -50.56
CA PHE A 210 26.98 6.55 -49.73
C PHE A 210 28.33 7.11 -49.29
N VAL A 211 29.09 7.71 -50.22
CA VAL A 211 30.38 8.34 -49.91
C VAL A 211 30.20 9.50 -48.93
N THR A 212 29.16 10.32 -49.09
CA THR A 212 28.88 11.45 -48.19
C THR A 212 28.48 10.96 -46.79
N PHE A 213 27.64 9.94 -46.72
CA PHE A 213 27.23 9.29 -45.49
C PHE A 213 28.44 8.74 -44.71
N MET A 214 29.31 7.98 -45.39
CA MET A 214 30.53 7.42 -44.79
C MET A 214 31.49 8.48 -44.27
N LYS A 215 31.62 9.61 -44.98
CA LYS A 215 32.45 10.75 -44.54
C LYS A 215 31.91 11.38 -43.27
N ASN A 216 30.59 11.58 -43.17
CA ASN A 216 29.96 12.17 -42.00
C ASN A 216 30.04 11.25 -40.78
N MET A 217 29.79 9.95 -40.97
CA MET A 217 29.90 8.95 -39.90
C MET A 217 31.32 8.90 -39.33
N SER A 218 32.35 8.91 -40.19
CA SER A 218 33.74 8.97 -39.75
C SER A 218 34.07 10.26 -38.99
N ALA A 219 33.49 11.39 -39.38
CA ALA A 219 33.69 12.66 -38.68
C ALA A 219 33.01 12.72 -37.30
N GLU A 220 31.93 11.97 -37.11
CA GLU A 220 31.17 11.89 -35.85
C GLU A 220 31.78 10.89 -34.86
N VAL A 221 32.33 9.77 -35.35
CA VAL A 221 33.05 8.78 -34.53
C VAL A 221 34.43 9.26 -34.07
N ASN A 222 35.03 10.22 -34.78
CA ASN A 222 36.34 10.81 -34.42
C ASN A 222 36.22 12.14 -33.64
N LYS A 223 35.03 12.49 -33.15
CA LYS A 223 34.80 13.59 -32.20
C LYS A 223 34.70 13.06 -30.78
#